data_AF-A0A7S2UZW3-F1
#
_entry.id   AF-A0A7S2UZW3-F1
#
_cell.length_a   1.000
_cell.length_b   1.000
_cell.length_c   1.000
_cell.angle_alpha   90.00
_cell.angle_beta   90.00
_cell.angle_gamma   90.00
#
_symmetry.space_group_name_H-M   'P 1'
#
loop_
_entity.id
_entity.type
_entity.pdbx_description
1 polymer ?
#
loop_
_entity_poly.entity_id
_entity_poly.type
_entity_poly.pdbx_seq_one_letter_code
_entity_poly.pdbx_strand_id
1 'polypeptide(L)'
;MMNDEEEGEKVRVRFVTKVPSLKVTEMPIAVPIKLARYGLSEVVNHLLGVEKHVPFDFLVQDPRSRASLLRTPLKRHMQTWSISGESVVTLEYFEAAKPPQEAPHPPPPLPDWIGAVHAAKSSGGGEGYICLAGCYDGSLHLYSSTRPGAATTELAAAPLAHGADPVKCVAVAGSASGEEGGILCVS
;
A
#
# COMPACT_ATOMS: atom_id res chain seq x y z
N MET A 1 -45.63 20.73 -5.62
CA MET A 1 -44.84 21.20 -4.46
C MET A 1 -43.75 20.17 -4.24
N MET A 2 -42.50 20.56 -4.46
CA MET A 2 -41.33 19.68 -4.28
C MET A 2 -41.11 19.51 -2.77
N ASN A 3 -40.99 18.28 -2.30
CA ASN A 3 -40.72 17.96 -0.90
C ASN A 3 -39.25 18.26 -0.59
N ASP A 4 -38.97 19.35 0.12
CA ASP A 4 -37.67 19.65 0.74
C ASP A 4 -37.43 18.83 2.03
N GLU A 5 -37.79 17.54 2.03
CA GLU A 5 -37.74 16.67 3.23
C GLU A 5 -36.63 15.59 3.17
N GLU A 6 -35.53 15.86 2.46
CA GLU A 6 -34.32 14.99 2.46
C GLU A 6 -33.04 15.69 2.94
N GLU A 7 -33.12 16.74 3.77
CA GLU A 7 -31.94 17.24 4.49
C GLU A 7 -31.56 16.28 5.62
N GLY A 8 -30.95 15.15 5.25
CA GLY A 8 -30.34 14.22 6.20
C GLY A 8 -29.25 14.91 7.02
N GLU A 9 -29.10 14.50 8.29
CA GLU A 9 -28.10 14.95 9.26
C GLU A 9 -26.73 15.21 8.61
N LYS A 10 -26.19 16.42 8.76
CA LYS A 10 -24.91 16.88 8.19
C LYS A 10 -23.85 17.03 9.28
N VAL A 11 -22.60 16.82 8.91
CA VAL A 11 -21.42 17.03 9.77
C VAL A 11 -20.41 17.93 9.07
N ARG A 12 -19.74 18.80 9.83
CA ARG A 12 -18.65 19.63 9.30
C ARG A 12 -17.36 18.83 9.25
N VAL A 13 -16.77 18.72 8.07
CA VAL A 13 -15.51 18.02 7.85
C VAL A 13 -14.47 18.95 7.27
N ARG A 14 -13.20 18.69 7.59
CA ARG A 14 -12.04 19.35 6.99
C ARG A 14 -11.17 18.29 6.33
N PHE A 15 -10.92 18.43 5.04
CA PHE A 15 -10.04 17.52 4.29
C PHE A 15 -8.60 18.00 4.37
N VAL A 16 -7.70 17.09 4.73
CA VAL A 16 -6.24 17.32 4.75
C VAL A 16 -5.52 16.18 4.04
N THR A 17 -4.34 16.43 3.48
CA THR A 17 -3.52 15.38 2.88
C THR A 17 -2.04 15.68 3.08
N LYS A 18 -1.22 14.63 3.12
CA LYS A 18 0.24 14.73 3.13
C LYS A 18 0.84 14.83 1.73
N VAL A 19 0.04 14.60 0.68
CA VAL A 19 0.49 14.58 -0.71
C VAL A 19 0.24 15.96 -1.35
N PRO A 20 1.28 16.76 -1.67
CA PRO A 20 1.08 18.13 -2.13
C PRO A 20 0.29 18.26 -3.44
N SER A 21 0.44 17.30 -4.36
CA SER A 21 -0.25 17.28 -5.66
C SER A 21 -1.75 17.04 -5.55
N LEU A 22 -2.22 16.52 -4.42
CA LEU A 22 -3.63 16.21 -4.18
C LEU A 22 -4.27 17.23 -3.23
N LYS A 23 -3.63 18.36 -2.95
CA LYS A 23 -4.10 19.29 -1.92
C LYS A 23 -5.34 20.07 -2.38
N VAL A 24 -6.43 19.95 -1.63
CA VAL A 24 -7.64 20.79 -1.74
C VAL A 24 -7.67 21.91 -0.69
N THR A 25 -8.63 22.82 -0.80
CA THR A 25 -8.89 23.82 0.25
C THR A 25 -9.20 23.15 1.60
N GLU A 26 -8.51 23.57 2.65
CA GLU A 26 -8.70 23.03 4.01
C GLU A 26 -9.86 23.71 4.76
N MET A 27 -10.70 24.46 4.03
CA MET A 27 -11.89 25.08 4.60
C MET A 27 -12.92 24.02 5.01
N PRO A 28 -13.49 24.09 6.24
CA PRO A 28 -14.51 23.14 6.66
C PRO A 28 -15.75 23.21 5.77
N ILE A 29 -16.23 22.04 5.31
CA ILE A 29 -17.46 21.91 4.53
C ILE A 29 -18.46 21.00 5.23
N ALA A 30 -19.75 21.22 4.99
CA ALA A 30 -20.80 20.34 5.51
C ALA A 30 -21.05 19.18 4.54
N VAL A 31 -20.96 17.95 5.04
CA VAL A 31 -21.27 16.73 4.27
C VAL A 31 -22.34 15.91 4.97
N PRO A 32 -23.17 15.14 4.24
CA PRO A 32 -24.12 14.22 4.87
C PRO A 32 -23.41 13.17 5.74
N ILE A 33 -23.88 12.97 6.97
CA ILE A 33 -23.26 12.03 7.93
C ILE A 33 -23.39 10.56 7.49
N LYS A 34 -24.29 10.28 6.55
CA LYS A 34 -24.47 8.97 5.91
C LYS A 34 -23.33 8.60 4.95
N LEU A 35 -22.50 9.57 4.55
CA LEU A 35 -21.39 9.28 3.65
C LEU A 35 -20.36 8.35 4.31
N ALA A 36 -19.88 7.42 3.50
CA ALA A 36 -18.74 6.57 3.79
C ALA A 36 -17.60 6.90 2.82
N ARG A 37 -16.55 6.07 2.83
CA ARG A 37 -15.38 6.20 1.98
C ARG A 37 -15.70 6.60 0.52
N TYR A 38 -16.61 5.89 -0.15
CA TYR A 38 -16.90 6.15 -1.57
C TYR A 38 -17.43 7.57 -1.81
N GLY A 39 -18.49 7.97 -1.10
CA GLY A 39 -19.07 9.30 -1.28
C GLY A 39 -18.13 10.43 -0.85
N LEU A 40 -17.30 10.22 0.18
CA LEU A 40 -16.25 11.20 0.54
C LEU A 40 -15.17 11.28 -0.55
N SER A 41 -14.84 10.16 -1.19
CA SER A 41 -13.92 10.14 -2.33
C SER A 41 -14.48 10.95 -3.50
N GLU A 42 -15.78 10.87 -3.79
CA GLU A 42 -16.43 11.69 -4.82
C GLU A 42 -16.35 13.18 -4.49
N VAL A 43 -16.58 13.55 -3.22
CA VAL A 43 -16.45 14.94 -2.77
C VAL A 43 -15.01 15.45 -3.00
N VAL A 44 -13.99 14.69 -2.61
CA VAL A 44 -12.59 15.10 -2.83
C VAL A 44 -12.25 15.21 -4.32
N ASN A 45 -12.68 14.25 -5.16
CA ASN A 45 -12.47 14.33 -6.60
C ASN A 45 -13.13 15.56 -7.23
N HIS A 46 -14.34 15.91 -6.79
CA HIS A 46 -15.01 17.11 -7.23
C HIS A 46 -14.24 18.39 -6.84
N LEU A 47 -13.72 18.45 -5.60
CA LEU A 47 -12.89 19.56 -5.14
C LEU A 47 -11.55 19.66 -5.88
N LEU A 48 -11.00 18.54 -6.33
CA LEU A 48 -9.77 18.49 -7.12
C LEU A 48 -9.97 18.93 -8.58
N GLY A 49 -11.20 18.84 -9.11
CA GLY A 49 -11.49 19.19 -10.50
C GLY A 49 -10.77 18.32 -11.54
N VAL A 50 -10.39 17.09 -11.17
CA VAL A 50 -9.66 16.16 -12.05
C VAL A 50 -10.61 15.42 -12.99
N GLU A 51 -10.22 15.26 -14.26
CA GLU A 51 -11.01 14.51 -15.25
C GLU A 51 -11.13 13.02 -14.90
N LYS A 52 -10.07 12.46 -14.29
CA LYS A 52 -10.02 11.05 -13.90
C LYS A 52 -10.15 10.92 -12.40
N HIS A 53 -11.26 10.33 -11.95
CA HIS A 53 -11.49 10.09 -10.53
C HIS A 53 -10.48 9.10 -9.95
N VAL A 54 -9.92 9.45 -8.79
CA VAL A 54 -8.99 8.64 -8.01
C VAL A 54 -9.70 8.14 -6.75
N PRO A 55 -9.67 6.84 -6.44
CA PRO A 55 -10.24 6.33 -5.20
C PRO A 55 -9.37 6.76 -4.01
N PHE A 56 -9.99 7.32 -2.97
CA PHE A 56 -9.31 7.73 -1.75
C PHE A 56 -9.71 6.87 -0.54
N ASP A 57 -8.78 6.76 0.40
CA ASP A 57 -9.01 6.28 1.77
C ASP A 57 -8.90 7.45 2.75
N PHE A 58 -9.56 7.34 3.91
CA PHE A 58 -9.70 8.44 4.87
C PHE A 58 -9.32 8.00 6.28
N LEU A 59 -8.37 8.69 6.90
CA LEU A 59 -8.09 8.65 8.33
C LEU A 59 -8.89 9.75 9.04
N VAL A 60 -9.74 9.34 9.97
CA VAL A 60 -10.44 10.25 10.86
C VAL A 60 -9.55 10.56 12.04
N GLN A 61 -9.26 11.85 12.24
CA GLN A 61 -8.52 12.32 13.41
C GLN A 61 -9.49 12.58 14.57
N ASP A 62 -9.24 11.94 15.71
CA ASP A 62 -9.93 12.14 16.98
C ASP A 62 -9.26 13.29 17.75
N PRO A 63 -10.04 14.17 18.41
CA PRO A 63 -9.54 15.13 19.42
C PRO A 63 -8.52 14.59 20.43
N ARG A 64 -8.53 13.29 20.75
CA ARG A 64 -7.57 12.62 21.65
C ARG A 64 -6.27 12.17 20.96
N SER A 65 -5.95 12.78 19.81
CA SER A 65 -4.75 12.51 19.00
C SER A 65 -4.63 11.07 18.49
N ARG A 66 -5.76 10.38 18.30
CA ARG A 66 -5.82 9.06 17.64
C ARG A 66 -6.25 9.27 16.19
N ALA A 67 -5.71 8.45 15.28
CA ALA A 67 -6.17 8.39 13.91
C ALA A 67 -6.70 6.99 13.63
N SER A 68 -7.83 6.89 12.95
CA SER A 68 -8.40 5.60 12.58
C SER A 68 -8.99 5.63 11.17
N LEU A 69 -8.92 4.49 10.49
CA LEU A 69 -9.35 4.39 9.11
C LEU A 69 -10.87 4.30 9.02
N LEU A 70 -11.48 5.10 8.15
CA LEU A 70 -12.92 5.12 7.94
C LEU A 70 -13.38 3.89 7.15
N ARG A 71 -13.91 2.89 7.86
CA ARG A 71 -14.46 1.64 7.28
C ARG A 71 -15.99 1.57 7.28
N THR A 72 -16.63 2.54 7.91
CA THR A 72 -18.09 2.64 8.06
C THR A 72 -18.54 4.04 7.64
N PRO A 73 -19.85 4.29 7.47
CA PRO A 73 -20.36 5.66 7.38
C PRO A 73 -19.89 6.53 8.56
N LEU A 74 -19.74 7.84 8.32
CA LEU A 74 -19.30 8.81 9.33
C LEU A 74 -20.13 8.72 10.61
N LYS A 75 -21.45 8.57 10.49
CA LYS A 75 -22.37 8.44 11.64
C LYS A 75 -21.94 7.34 12.61
N ARG A 76 -21.77 6.12 12.09
CA ARG A 76 -21.39 4.96 12.89
C ARG A 76 -19.97 5.11 13.44
N HIS A 77 -19.07 5.68 12.64
CA HIS A 77 -17.69 5.91 13.06
C HIS A 77 -17.64 6.89 14.23
N MET A 78 -18.24 8.07 14.10
CA MET A 78 -18.26 9.09 15.13
C MET A 78 -18.91 8.59 16.42
N GLN A 79 -20.00 7.81 16.34
CA GLN A 79 -20.61 7.17 17.51
C GLN A 79 -19.65 6.20 18.21
N THR A 80 -18.97 5.35 17.44
CA THR A 80 -18.02 4.36 17.98
C THR A 80 -16.84 5.02 18.69
N TRP A 81 -16.36 6.14 18.13
CA TRP A 81 -15.21 6.88 18.67
C TRP A 81 -15.61 8.04 19.59
N SER A 82 -16.90 8.17 19.93
CA SER A 82 -17.45 9.25 20.77
C SER A 82 -17.07 10.66 20.30
N ILE A 83 -17.05 10.87 18.99
CA ILE A 83 -16.78 12.17 18.35
C ILE A 83 -18.11 12.95 18.29
N SER A 84 -18.12 14.18 18.83
CA SER A 84 -19.31 15.03 18.80
C SER A 84 -19.64 15.50 17.38
N GLY A 85 -20.93 15.48 17.02
CA GLY A 85 -21.45 15.99 15.75
C GLY A 85 -21.31 17.51 15.56
N GLU A 86 -21.09 18.26 16.64
CA GLU A 86 -20.91 19.72 16.59
C GLU A 86 -19.48 20.13 16.20
N SER A 87 -18.53 19.21 16.40
CA SER A 87 -17.10 19.44 16.13
C SER A 87 -16.76 19.31 14.65
N VAL A 88 -15.72 20.02 14.21
CA VAL A 88 -15.19 19.85 12.85
C VAL A 88 -14.32 18.61 12.81
N VAL A 89 -14.75 17.59 12.08
CA VAL A 89 -14.02 16.33 11.94
C VAL A 89 -12.91 16.49 10.91
N THR A 90 -11.67 16.21 11.29
CA THR A 90 -10.55 16.28 10.33
C THR A 90 -10.37 14.91 9.66
N LEU A 91 -10.42 14.91 8.34
CA LEU A 91 -10.30 13.74 7.48
C LEU A 91 -9.00 13.86 6.68
N GLU A 92 -8.00 13.09 7.06
CA GLU A 92 -6.77 12.94 6.28
C GLU A 92 -7.02 11.93 5.16
N TYR A 93 -6.87 12.34 3.90
CA TYR A 93 -7.06 11.44 2.75
C TYR A 93 -5.76 11.17 1.99
N PHE A 94 -5.70 9.99 1.39
CA PHE A 94 -4.61 9.51 0.56
C PHE A 94 -5.15 8.52 -0.47
N GLU A 95 -4.42 8.32 -1.57
CA GLU A 95 -4.84 7.40 -2.63
C GLU A 95 -5.01 5.99 -2.06
N ALA A 96 -6.12 5.36 -2.43
CA ALA A 96 -6.40 4.00 -2.01
C ALA A 96 -5.43 3.03 -2.70
N ALA A 97 -4.83 2.15 -1.90
CA ALA A 97 -4.01 1.07 -2.43
C ALA A 97 -4.89 0.15 -3.29
N LYS A 98 -4.42 -0.14 -4.51
CA LYS A 98 -5.02 -1.20 -5.32
C LYS A 98 -4.80 -2.54 -4.62
N PRO A 99 -5.78 -3.46 -4.63
CA PRO A 99 -5.56 -4.82 -4.14
C PRO A 99 -4.35 -5.44 -4.84
N PRO A 100 -3.44 -6.11 -4.10
CA PRO A 100 -2.42 -6.93 -4.71
C PRO A 100 -3.07 -7.95 -5.65
N GLN A 101 -2.53 -8.09 -6.86
CA GLN A 101 -3.00 -9.06 -7.84
C GLN A 101 -2.04 -10.24 -7.86
N GLU A 102 -2.57 -11.43 -8.06
CA GLU A 102 -1.75 -12.62 -8.31
C GLU A 102 -0.94 -12.41 -9.59
N ALA A 103 0.31 -12.88 -9.58
CA ALA A 103 1.14 -12.84 -10.77
C ALA A 103 0.53 -13.77 -11.83
N PRO A 104 0.33 -13.30 -13.07
CA PRO A 104 -0.24 -14.13 -14.14
C PRO A 104 0.65 -15.34 -14.49
N HIS A 105 1.94 -15.25 -14.19
CA HIS A 105 2.94 -16.28 -14.45
C HIS A 105 3.81 -16.50 -13.21
N PRO A 106 3.35 -17.30 -12.23
CA PRO A 106 4.17 -17.64 -11.07
C PRO A 106 5.38 -18.49 -11.51
N PRO A 107 6.52 -18.40 -10.81
CA PRO A 107 7.65 -19.28 -11.05
C PRO A 107 7.26 -20.74 -10.76
N PRO A 108 8.02 -21.71 -11.31
CA PRO A 108 7.84 -23.12 -10.95
C PRO A 108 8.06 -23.32 -9.44
N PRO A 109 7.45 -24.37 -8.86
CA PRO A 109 7.65 -24.69 -7.46
C PRO A 109 9.13 -25.02 -7.18
N LEU A 110 9.58 -24.60 -6.01
CA LEU A 110 10.93 -24.85 -5.51
C LEU A 110 11.03 -26.26 -4.87
N PRO A 111 12.25 -26.84 -4.80
CA PRO A 111 12.45 -28.22 -4.37
C PRO A 111 12.08 -28.48 -2.90
N ASP A 112 12.10 -27.45 -2.05
CA ASP A 112 11.70 -27.52 -0.65
C ASP A 112 11.05 -26.21 -0.18
N TRP A 113 10.66 -26.13 1.09
CA TRP A 113 10.08 -24.94 1.70
C TRP A 113 10.99 -23.73 1.58
N ILE A 114 10.40 -22.61 1.20
CA ILE A 114 11.09 -21.32 1.12
C ILE A 114 11.22 -20.76 2.53
N GLY A 115 12.46 -20.64 3.02
CA GLY A 115 12.77 -20.06 4.33
C GLY A 115 12.98 -18.56 4.32
N ALA A 116 13.44 -18.00 3.20
CA ALA A 116 13.66 -16.57 3.07
C ALA A 116 13.52 -16.09 1.62
N VAL A 117 13.07 -14.85 1.45
CA VAL A 117 13.01 -14.17 0.15
C VAL A 117 13.53 -12.74 0.26
N HIS A 118 14.19 -12.24 -0.80
CA HIS A 118 14.60 -10.85 -0.90
C HIS A 118 14.44 -10.35 -2.33
N ALA A 119 13.91 -9.15 -2.52
CA ALA A 119 13.79 -8.53 -3.83
C ALA A 119 14.50 -7.17 -3.84
N ALA A 120 15.32 -6.94 -4.85
CA ALA A 120 16.07 -5.70 -5.03
C ALA A 120 15.91 -5.19 -6.47
N LYS A 121 16.03 -3.87 -6.66
CA LYS A 121 16.15 -3.31 -8.01
C LYS A 121 17.51 -3.70 -8.60
N SER A 122 17.52 -4.05 -9.87
CA SER A 122 18.77 -4.27 -10.59
C SER A 122 19.56 -2.97 -10.66
N SER A 123 20.81 -2.99 -10.20
CA SER A 123 21.72 -1.84 -10.22
C SER A 123 22.40 -1.63 -11.58
N GLY A 124 22.28 -2.60 -12.51
CA GLY A 124 22.94 -2.60 -13.81
C GLY A 124 22.14 -1.91 -14.92
N GLY A 125 21.83 -0.63 -14.77
CA GLY A 125 21.31 0.26 -15.85
C GLY A 125 19.95 -0.08 -16.48
N GLY A 126 19.36 -1.25 -16.19
CA GLY A 126 18.06 -1.68 -16.69
C GLY A 126 16.92 -1.51 -15.69
N GLU A 127 15.71 -1.31 -16.20
CA GLU A 127 14.48 -1.39 -15.41
C GLU A 127 14.17 -2.87 -15.13
N GLY A 128 14.62 -3.35 -13.97
CA GLY A 128 14.42 -4.75 -13.59
C GLY A 128 14.58 -4.97 -12.10
N TYR A 129 14.11 -6.13 -11.64
CA TYR A 129 14.14 -6.60 -10.28
C TYR A 129 14.84 -7.94 -10.23
N ILE A 130 15.65 -8.13 -9.20
CA ILE A 130 16.25 -9.40 -8.85
C ILE A 130 15.50 -9.90 -7.62
N CYS A 131 15.01 -11.14 -7.68
CA CYS A 131 14.39 -11.82 -6.55
C CYS A 131 15.22 -13.03 -6.17
N LEU A 132 15.53 -13.17 -4.89
CA LEU A 132 16.27 -14.28 -4.34
C LEU A 132 15.34 -15.06 -3.42
N ALA A 133 15.35 -16.38 -3.53
CA ALA A 133 14.67 -17.30 -2.62
C ALA A 133 15.69 -18.29 -2.04
N GLY A 134 15.61 -18.55 -0.73
CA GLY A 134 16.40 -19.58 -0.06
C GLY A 134 15.50 -20.68 0.48
N CYS A 135 15.89 -21.93 0.23
CA CYS A 135 15.12 -23.12 0.56
C CYS A 135 15.68 -23.86 1.78
N TYR A 136 14.86 -24.72 2.39
CA TYR A 136 15.25 -25.53 3.54
C TYR A 136 16.22 -26.67 3.21
N ASP A 137 16.38 -27.01 1.93
CA ASP A 137 17.37 -27.96 1.43
C ASP A 137 18.78 -27.34 1.26
N GLY A 138 18.94 -26.06 1.62
CA GLY A 138 20.19 -25.32 1.47
C GLY A 138 20.42 -24.72 0.08
N SER A 139 19.41 -24.76 -0.82
CA SER A 139 19.50 -24.13 -2.15
C SER A 139 19.11 -22.65 -2.14
N LEU A 140 19.79 -21.86 -2.98
CA LEU A 140 19.44 -20.49 -3.32
C LEU A 140 18.99 -20.45 -4.78
N HIS A 141 17.89 -19.75 -5.03
CA HIS A 141 17.30 -19.55 -6.35
C HIS A 141 17.20 -18.06 -6.66
N LEU A 142 17.82 -17.66 -7.77
CA LEU A 142 17.89 -16.29 -8.24
C LEU A 142 16.98 -16.11 -9.45
N TYR A 143 16.12 -15.11 -9.40
CA TYR A 143 15.18 -14.77 -10.46
C TYR A 143 15.38 -13.32 -10.92
N SER A 144 15.13 -13.09 -12.19
CA SER A 144 15.00 -11.75 -12.79
C SER A 144 13.57 -11.49 -13.20
N SER A 145 13.11 -10.25 -13.03
CA SER A 145 11.82 -9.77 -13.50
C SER A 145 11.96 -8.36 -14.06
N THR A 146 11.38 -8.09 -15.22
CA THR A 146 11.46 -6.78 -15.88
C THR A 146 10.63 -5.72 -15.18
N ARG A 147 9.51 -6.11 -14.58
CA ARG A 147 8.61 -5.21 -13.84
C ARG A 147 7.81 -5.99 -12.80
N PRO A 148 7.27 -5.33 -11.76
CA PRO A 148 6.40 -6.00 -10.80
C PRO A 148 5.22 -6.68 -11.51
N GLY A 149 5.01 -7.98 -11.24
CA GLY A 149 3.97 -8.80 -11.86
C GLY A 149 4.27 -9.33 -13.27
N ALA A 150 5.46 -9.06 -13.84
CA ALA A 150 5.90 -9.77 -15.04
C ALA A 150 6.35 -11.20 -14.72
N ALA A 151 6.44 -12.02 -15.76
CA ALA A 151 7.03 -13.35 -15.66
C ALA A 151 8.45 -13.24 -15.07
N THR A 152 8.77 -14.18 -14.19
CA THR A 152 10.09 -14.32 -13.60
C THR A 152 10.89 -15.33 -14.41
N THR A 153 12.16 -15.03 -14.64
CA THR A 153 13.11 -15.96 -15.27
C THR A 153 14.14 -16.35 -14.24
N GLU A 154 14.31 -17.65 -14.02
CA GLU A 154 15.38 -18.16 -13.15
C GLU A 154 16.73 -17.92 -13.83
N LEU A 155 17.61 -17.19 -13.13
CA LEU A 155 18.97 -16.89 -13.58
C LEU A 155 19.95 -17.96 -13.10
N ALA A 156 19.77 -18.44 -11.87
CA ALA A 156 20.65 -19.42 -11.24
C ALA A 156 19.96 -20.14 -10.09
N ALA A 157 20.33 -21.39 -9.90
CA ALA A 157 20.03 -22.18 -8.71
C ALA A 157 21.32 -22.84 -8.24
N ALA A 158 21.68 -22.67 -6.98
CA ALA A 158 22.91 -23.26 -6.43
C ALA A 158 22.74 -23.61 -4.95
N PRO A 159 23.31 -24.75 -4.49
CA PRO A 159 23.42 -25.03 -3.07
C PRO A 159 24.38 -24.05 -2.39
N LEU A 160 24.17 -23.77 -1.11
CA LEU A 160 25.11 -23.04 -0.29
C LEU A 160 26.42 -23.82 -0.10
N ALA A 161 27.53 -23.08 -0.02
CA ALA A 161 28.86 -23.66 0.21
C ALA A 161 29.00 -24.35 1.58
N HIS A 162 28.13 -24.04 2.55
CA HIS A 162 28.16 -24.60 3.89
C HIS A 162 27.38 -25.92 4.08
N GLY A 163 26.71 -26.45 3.04
CA GLY A 163 26.04 -27.74 3.06
C GLY A 163 24.52 -27.66 2.92
N ALA A 164 23.81 -28.75 3.26
CA ALA A 164 22.35 -28.88 3.16
C ALA A 164 21.62 -28.26 4.38
N ASP A 165 22.22 -27.26 5.02
CA ASP A 165 21.60 -26.60 6.16
C ASP A 165 20.48 -25.65 5.69
N PRO A 166 19.34 -25.58 6.41
CA PRO A 166 18.20 -24.79 5.97
C PRO A 166 18.50 -23.29 5.89
N VAL A 167 18.17 -22.64 4.77
CA VAL A 167 18.36 -21.18 4.64
C VAL A 167 17.33 -20.43 5.50
N LYS A 168 17.80 -19.58 6.43
CA LYS A 168 16.94 -18.80 7.35
C LYS A 168 16.84 -17.33 7.01
N CYS A 169 17.86 -16.76 6.36
CA CYS A 169 17.77 -15.40 5.84
C CYS A 169 18.62 -15.22 4.58
N VAL A 170 18.16 -14.32 3.71
CA VAL A 170 18.86 -13.92 2.48
C VAL A 170 18.72 -12.42 2.26
N ALA A 171 19.75 -11.79 1.71
CA ALA A 171 19.74 -10.39 1.31
C ALA A 171 20.62 -10.19 0.07
N VAL A 172 20.18 -9.33 -0.83
CA VAL A 172 21.00 -8.87 -1.95
C VAL A 172 21.74 -7.62 -1.49
N ALA A 173 23.07 -7.67 -1.47
CA ALA A 173 23.89 -6.52 -1.12
C ALA A 173 24.12 -5.66 -2.36
N GLY A 174 23.78 -4.37 -2.27
CA GLY A 174 24.12 -3.40 -3.31
C GLY A 174 25.62 -3.10 -3.30
N SER A 175 26.21 -2.92 -4.48
CA SER A 175 27.58 -2.40 -4.59
C SER A 175 27.59 -0.89 -4.41
N ALA A 176 28.25 -0.40 -3.37
CA ALA A 176 28.40 1.04 -3.12
C ALA A 176 29.59 1.66 -3.89
N SER A 177 30.44 0.85 -4.53
CA SER A 177 31.73 1.31 -5.03
C SER A 177 32.37 0.36 -6.05
N GLY A 178 31.76 0.17 -7.22
CA GLY A 178 32.42 -0.50 -8.36
C GLY A 178 32.86 -1.96 -8.17
N GLU A 179 32.59 -2.56 -7.01
CA GLU A 179 32.79 -3.99 -6.73
C GLU A 179 31.55 -4.79 -7.18
N GLU A 180 31.72 -6.08 -7.48
CA GLU A 180 30.59 -6.94 -7.82
C GLU A 180 29.63 -7.06 -6.62
N GLY A 181 28.34 -6.82 -6.85
CA GLY A 181 27.32 -6.97 -5.80
C GLY A 181 27.24 -8.42 -5.32
N GLY A 182 27.15 -8.62 -4.01
CA GLY A 182 27.14 -9.94 -3.39
C GLY A 182 25.75 -10.39 -2.92
N ILE A 183 25.59 -11.69 -2.74
CA ILE A 183 24.47 -12.28 -2.00
C ILE A 183 24.95 -12.62 -0.60
N LEU A 184 24.24 -12.14 0.42
CA LEU A 184 24.46 -12.50 1.81
C LEU A 184 23.36 -13.47 2.25
N CYS A 185 23.74 -14.58 2.86
CA CYS A 185 22.80 -15.58 3.38
C CYS A 185 23.28 -16.11 4.73
N VAL A 186 22.34 -16.47 5.60
CA VAL A 186 22.61 -17.22 6.83
C VAL A 186 21.74 -18.47 6.85
N SER A 187 22.40 -19.61 7.08
CA SER A 187 21.84 -20.94 7.32
C SER A 187 21.71 -21.20 8.81
#